data_AF-A0A511KLA3-F1
#
_entry.id   AF-A0A511KLA3-F1
#
_cell.length_a   1.000
_cell.length_b   1.000
_cell.length_c   1.000
_cell.angle_alpha   90.00
_cell.angle_beta   90.00
_cell.angle_gamma   90.00
#
_symmetry.space_group_name_H-M   'P 1'
#
loop_
_entity.id
_entity.type
_entity.pdbx_description
1 polymer ?
#
loop_
_entity_poly.entity_id
_entity_poly.type
_entity_poly.pdbx_seq_one_letter_code
_entity_poly.pdbx_strand_id
1 'polypeptide(L)'
;MRYSIGRGEQGVLTFEPYKGYLLRLWRFKTPEIAKDSAQRLEREFERFEEDGDFVGCDMARKFIQMGMTRSMRYANRAGGRKFSATDGSLLPKSSDHPGAKDKLASAAIFREVWERVKSRERYAELKKEWEREKKEWLKNHPKEEESEGEDVKWEGGEAVKVEEGEEQKPVTAKKRARSRAEKGDKPASKRSRVKKEEDASD
;
A
#
# COMPACT_ATOMS: atom_id res chain seq x y z
N MET A 1 -16.94 -12.32 -5.16
CA MET A 1 -15.67 -11.69 -5.63
C MET A 1 -14.92 -11.11 -4.44
N ARG A 2 -13.68 -11.54 -4.18
CA ARG A 2 -12.89 -11.13 -2.98
C ARG A 2 -11.97 -9.92 -3.21
N TYR A 3 -11.55 -9.65 -4.45
CA TYR A 3 -10.61 -8.56 -4.75
C TYR A 3 -11.26 -7.17 -4.69
N SER A 4 -10.52 -6.18 -4.15
CA SER A 4 -10.95 -4.78 -4.07
C SER A 4 -9.86 -3.83 -4.56
N ILE A 5 -10.25 -2.87 -5.41
CA ILE A 5 -9.33 -1.88 -5.97
C ILE A 5 -8.96 -0.86 -4.87
N GLY A 6 -7.79 -1.05 -4.26
CA GLY A 6 -7.21 -0.11 -3.30
C GLY A 6 -6.59 1.13 -3.96
N ARG A 7 -6.25 2.15 -3.15
CA ARG A 7 -5.57 3.37 -3.63
C ARG A 7 -4.09 3.10 -3.85
N GLY A 8 -3.56 3.48 -5.02
CA GLY A 8 -2.14 3.33 -5.34
C GLY A 8 -1.70 1.86 -5.30
N GLU A 9 -0.73 1.55 -4.43
CA GLU A 9 -0.16 0.19 -4.22
C GLU A 9 -0.84 -0.62 -3.10
N GLN A 10 -1.96 -0.14 -2.53
CA GLN A 10 -2.66 -0.86 -1.46
C GLN A 10 -3.12 -2.26 -1.91
N GLY A 11 -2.83 -3.25 -1.06
CA GLY A 11 -3.17 -4.67 -1.27
C GLY A 11 -2.24 -5.43 -2.20
N VAL A 12 -1.20 -4.80 -2.76
CA VAL A 12 -0.28 -5.44 -3.72
C VAL A 12 0.47 -6.64 -3.12
N LEU A 13 0.72 -6.62 -1.80
CA LEU A 13 1.43 -7.69 -1.09
C LEU A 13 0.49 -8.66 -0.36
N THR A 14 -0.81 -8.67 -0.65
CA THR A 14 -1.77 -9.51 0.10
C THR A 14 -2.62 -10.43 -0.76
N PHE A 15 -2.67 -10.24 -2.08
CA PHE A 15 -3.58 -10.98 -2.95
C PHE A 15 -2.83 -12.07 -3.73
N GLU A 16 -3.06 -13.34 -3.36
CA GLU A 16 -2.52 -14.52 -4.05
C GLU A 16 -3.42 -14.95 -5.22
N PRO A 17 -2.88 -15.62 -6.26
CA PRO A 17 -1.49 -16.07 -6.43
C PRO A 17 -0.54 -14.99 -6.99
N TYR A 18 -1.07 -13.82 -7.38
CA TYR A 18 -0.33 -12.77 -8.06
C TYR A 18 0.82 -12.22 -7.22
N LYS A 19 0.63 -12.05 -5.90
CA LYS A 19 1.72 -11.65 -4.99
C LYS A 19 2.91 -12.59 -5.13
N GLY A 20 2.73 -13.89 -4.89
CA GLY A 20 3.81 -14.86 -4.89
C GLY A 20 4.52 -14.95 -6.24
N TYR A 21 3.78 -14.80 -7.33
CA TYR A 21 4.29 -14.82 -8.69
C TYR A 21 5.08 -13.54 -9.04
N LEU A 22 4.43 -12.37 -8.97
CA LEU A 22 5.01 -11.09 -9.39
C LEU A 22 6.15 -10.60 -8.49
N LEU A 23 6.13 -10.95 -7.20
CA LEU A 23 7.20 -10.58 -6.26
C LEU A 23 8.57 -11.17 -6.65
N ARG A 24 8.59 -12.31 -7.36
CA ARG A 24 9.83 -12.94 -7.86
C ARG A 24 10.47 -12.11 -8.97
N LEU A 25 9.65 -11.42 -9.76
CA LEU A 25 10.08 -10.56 -10.87
C LEU A 25 10.52 -9.17 -10.41
N TRP A 26 10.11 -8.76 -9.20
CA TRP A 26 10.25 -7.39 -8.71
C TRP A 26 11.61 -7.12 -8.03
N ARG A 27 12.52 -6.40 -8.70
CA ARG A 27 13.88 -6.08 -8.23
C ARG A 27 14.30 -4.68 -8.72
N PHE A 28 15.09 -3.97 -7.93
CA PHE A 28 15.49 -2.58 -8.25
C PHE A 28 16.85 -2.21 -7.63
N LYS A 29 17.79 -3.15 -7.54
CA LYS A 29 19.08 -2.91 -6.87
C LYS A 29 19.91 -1.86 -7.64
N THR A 30 20.03 -2.03 -8.95
CA THR A 30 20.70 -1.11 -9.89
C THR A 30 19.74 -0.74 -11.01
N PRO A 31 20.03 0.28 -11.84
CA PRO A 31 19.19 0.65 -12.97
C PRO A 31 18.97 -0.49 -13.96
N GLU A 32 19.98 -1.31 -14.21
CA GLU A 32 19.92 -2.45 -15.15
C GLU A 32 18.95 -3.52 -14.63
N ILE A 33 19.05 -3.84 -13.33
CA ILE A 33 18.12 -4.77 -12.67
C ILE A 33 16.70 -4.20 -12.64
N ALA A 34 16.55 -2.90 -12.41
CA ALA A 34 15.25 -2.23 -12.45
C ALA A 34 14.62 -2.27 -13.85
N LYS A 35 15.43 -2.12 -14.90
CA LYS A 35 15.01 -2.23 -16.29
C LYS A 35 14.47 -3.62 -16.61
N ASP A 36 15.23 -4.67 -16.33
CA ASP A 36 14.76 -6.06 -16.53
C ASP A 36 13.48 -6.33 -15.73
N SER A 37 13.47 -5.93 -14.46
CA SER A 37 12.32 -6.12 -13.58
C SER A 37 11.06 -5.42 -14.09
N ALA A 38 11.17 -4.15 -14.48
CA ALA A 38 10.04 -3.38 -14.99
C ALA A 38 9.52 -3.94 -16.31
N GLN A 39 10.41 -4.33 -17.23
CA GLN A 39 10.04 -4.97 -18.50
C GLN A 39 9.34 -6.31 -18.29
N ARG A 40 9.80 -7.13 -17.33
CA ARG A 40 9.13 -8.40 -17.00
C ARG A 40 7.75 -8.18 -16.44
N LEU A 41 7.58 -7.22 -15.53
CA LEU A 41 6.28 -6.89 -14.97
C LEU A 41 5.34 -6.28 -16.00
N GLU A 42 5.85 -5.51 -16.96
CA GLU A 42 5.10 -5.00 -18.11
C GLU A 42 4.60 -6.14 -19.00
N ARG A 43 5.45 -7.12 -19.32
CA ARG A 43 5.03 -8.32 -20.07
C ARG A 43 3.96 -9.12 -19.34
N GLU A 44 4.06 -9.29 -18.03
CA GLU A 44 2.99 -9.96 -17.27
C GLU A 44 1.71 -9.14 -17.28
N PHE A 45 1.80 -7.81 -17.18
CA PHE A 45 0.63 -6.94 -17.32
C PHE A 45 -0.06 -7.15 -18.67
N GLU A 46 0.71 -7.15 -19.77
CA GLU A 46 0.18 -7.34 -21.13
C GLU A 46 -0.47 -8.71 -21.29
N ARG A 47 0.17 -9.76 -20.77
CA ARG A 47 -0.38 -11.12 -20.75
C ARG A 47 -1.72 -11.17 -20.00
N PHE A 48 -1.81 -10.56 -18.81
CA PHE A 48 -3.08 -10.51 -18.08
C PHE A 48 -4.14 -9.68 -18.81
N GLU A 49 -3.74 -8.64 -19.52
CA GLU A 49 -4.66 -7.80 -20.30
C GLU A 49 -5.26 -8.59 -21.47
N GLU A 50 -4.43 -9.37 -22.17
CA GLU A 50 -4.83 -10.30 -23.23
C GLU A 50 -5.76 -11.40 -22.70
N ASP A 51 -5.46 -11.95 -21.52
CA ASP A 51 -6.27 -12.97 -20.84
C ASP A 51 -7.61 -12.40 -20.31
N GLY A 52 -7.81 -11.08 -20.34
CA GLY A 52 -8.96 -10.40 -19.72
C GLY A 52 -8.94 -10.44 -18.18
N ASP A 53 -7.80 -10.77 -17.58
CA ASP A 53 -7.61 -10.85 -16.14
C ASP A 53 -7.31 -9.46 -15.56
N PHE A 54 -8.37 -8.73 -15.20
CA PHE A 54 -8.23 -7.43 -14.56
C PHE A 54 -7.42 -7.47 -13.25
N VAL A 55 -7.57 -8.52 -12.44
CA VAL A 55 -6.89 -8.59 -11.13
C VAL A 55 -5.39 -8.76 -11.32
N GLY A 56 -4.99 -9.62 -12.25
CA GLY A 56 -3.60 -9.74 -12.69
C GLY A 56 -3.03 -8.42 -13.22
N CYS A 57 -3.78 -7.72 -14.08
CA CYS A 57 -3.39 -6.41 -14.60
C CYS A 57 -3.14 -5.40 -13.46
N ASP A 58 -4.11 -5.21 -12.56
CA ASP A 58 -3.98 -4.22 -11.48
C ASP A 58 -2.88 -4.62 -10.49
N MET A 59 -2.65 -5.91 -10.24
CA MET A 59 -1.51 -6.39 -9.44
C MET A 59 -0.18 -6.04 -10.11
N ALA A 60 0.01 -6.38 -11.38
CA ALA A 60 1.23 -6.05 -12.13
C ALA A 60 1.49 -4.54 -12.14
N ARG A 61 0.47 -3.73 -12.44
CA ARG A 61 0.52 -2.26 -12.40
C ARG A 61 0.94 -1.75 -11.01
N LYS A 62 0.40 -2.33 -9.93
CA LYS A 62 0.76 -1.97 -8.55
C LYS A 62 2.19 -2.36 -8.20
N PHE A 63 2.69 -3.50 -8.67
CA PHE A 63 4.10 -3.89 -8.48
C PHE A 63 5.05 -2.91 -9.19
N ILE A 64 4.71 -2.49 -10.41
CA ILE A 64 5.46 -1.45 -11.14
C ILE A 64 5.44 -0.14 -10.34
N GLN A 65 4.27 0.29 -9.86
CA GLN A 65 4.14 1.48 -9.02
C GLN A 65 4.98 1.38 -7.74
N MET A 66 4.97 0.22 -7.09
CA MET A 66 5.75 -0.05 -5.89
C MET A 66 7.26 -0.01 -6.19
N GLY A 67 7.68 -0.44 -7.38
CA GLY A 67 9.06 -0.30 -7.87
C GLY A 67 9.50 1.16 -7.91
N MET A 68 8.67 2.03 -8.48
CA MET A 68 8.89 3.48 -8.52
C MET A 68 8.97 4.07 -7.11
N THR A 69 7.96 3.83 -6.26
CA THR A 69 7.87 4.44 -4.91
C THR A 69 8.98 3.97 -3.99
N ARG A 70 9.31 2.67 -4.02
CA ARG A 70 10.40 2.09 -3.21
C ARG A 70 11.75 2.60 -3.69
N SER A 71 12.04 2.57 -4.98
CA SER A 71 13.30 3.11 -5.52
C SER A 71 13.49 4.58 -5.12
N MET A 72 12.45 5.41 -5.27
CA MET A 72 12.47 6.81 -4.85
C MET A 72 12.71 6.96 -3.35
N ARG A 73 12.15 6.07 -2.52
CA ARG A 73 12.41 6.09 -1.07
C ARG A 73 13.86 5.81 -0.72
N TYR A 74 14.50 4.85 -1.41
CA TYR A 74 15.93 4.55 -1.22
C TYR A 74 16.84 5.62 -1.83
N ALA A 75 16.40 6.32 -2.88
CA ALA A 75 17.10 7.49 -3.42
C ALA A 75 17.13 8.64 -2.40
N ASN A 76 16.03 8.82 -1.64
CA ASN A 76 15.89 9.90 -0.65
C ASN A 76 16.42 9.55 0.74
N ARG A 77 16.72 8.27 1.04
CA ARG A 77 17.12 7.82 2.38
C ARG A 77 18.01 6.60 2.27
N ALA A 78 19.24 6.70 2.78
CA ALA A 78 20.13 5.54 2.91
C ALA A 78 19.42 4.42 3.72
N GLY A 79 19.30 3.23 3.14
CA GLY A 79 18.61 2.08 3.76
C GLY A 79 17.07 2.13 3.72
N GLY A 80 16.45 3.18 3.17
CA GLY A 80 15.01 3.23 2.90
C GLY A 80 14.10 3.32 4.14
N ARG A 81 14.65 3.55 5.34
CA ARG A 81 13.90 3.78 6.59
C ARG A 81 13.50 5.24 6.71
N LYS A 82 12.25 5.50 7.07
CA LYS A 82 11.72 6.87 7.27
C LYS A 82 11.95 7.38 8.69
N PHE A 83 11.91 6.47 9.66
CA PHE A 83 12.05 6.79 11.07
C PHE A 83 13.31 6.14 11.62
N SER A 84 13.92 6.81 12.59
CA SER A 84 15.04 6.30 13.36
C SER A 84 14.61 5.10 14.20
N ALA A 85 15.47 4.10 14.31
CA ALA A 85 15.22 2.91 15.10
C ALA A 85 15.40 3.15 16.61
N THR A 86 16.11 4.23 16.99
CA THR A 86 16.48 4.51 18.38
C THR A 86 15.39 5.26 19.12
N ASP A 87 14.83 6.29 18.49
CA ASP A 87 13.93 7.27 19.10
C ASP A 87 12.61 7.46 18.32
N GLY A 88 12.46 6.79 17.17
CA GLY A 88 11.28 6.93 16.31
C GLY A 88 11.17 8.27 15.59
N SER A 89 12.19 9.13 15.66
CA SER A 89 12.16 10.45 15.02
C SER A 89 12.20 10.34 13.49
N LEU A 90 11.64 11.35 12.81
CA LEU A 90 11.65 11.40 11.35
C LEU A 90 13.07 11.69 10.86
N LEU A 91 13.65 10.77 10.09
CA LEU A 91 14.96 10.99 9.50
C LEU A 91 14.88 12.12 8.45
N PRO A 92 15.98 12.86 8.22
CA PRO A 92 16.09 13.79 7.09
C PRO A 92 16.20 13.02 5.77
N LYS A 93 15.77 13.64 4.68
CA LYS A 93 16.06 13.11 3.34
C LYS A 93 17.54 13.36 3.03
N SER A 94 18.17 12.42 2.34
CA SER A 94 19.53 12.49 1.82
C SER A 94 19.53 12.07 0.35
N SER A 95 20.26 12.80 -0.49
CA SER A 95 20.49 12.46 -1.90
C SER A 95 21.95 12.13 -2.21
N ASP A 96 22.84 12.38 -1.25
CA ASP A 96 24.29 12.39 -1.49
C ASP A 96 24.95 11.07 -1.05
N HIS A 97 24.17 10.14 -0.51
CA HIS A 97 24.68 8.83 -0.11
C HIS A 97 24.99 7.94 -1.33
N PRO A 98 25.97 7.02 -1.21
CA PRO A 98 26.30 6.08 -2.27
C PRO A 98 25.06 5.31 -2.77
N GLY A 99 24.90 5.25 -4.09
CA GLY A 99 23.77 4.58 -4.75
C GLY A 99 22.47 5.39 -4.84
N ALA A 100 22.39 6.62 -4.30
CA ALA A 100 21.20 7.46 -4.44
C ALA A 100 20.84 7.76 -5.90
N LYS A 101 21.85 8.07 -6.74
CA LYS A 101 21.69 8.32 -8.18
C LYS A 101 21.12 7.09 -8.91
N ASP A 102 21.65 5.91 -8.63
CA ASP A 102 21.17 4.64 -9.20
C ASP A 102 19.72 4.34 -8.82
N LYS A 103 19.34 4.65 -7.58
CA LYS A 103 17.95 4.50 -7.12
C LYS A 103 17.02 5.52 -7.76
N LEU A 104 17.48 6.73 -8.00
CA LEU A 104 16.71 7.73 -8.73
C LEU A 104 16.48 7.30 -10.18
N ALA A 105 17.51 6.80 -10.86
CA ALA A 105 17.39 6.23 -12.20
C ALA A 105 16.46 5.01 -12.22
N SER A 106 16.57 4.10 -11.25
CA SER A 106 15.65 2.97 -11.09
C SER A 106 14.20 3.43 -10.93
N ALA A 107 13.96 4.48 -10.14
CA ALA A 107 12.61 5.03 -9.96
C ALA A 107 12.05 5.62 -11.26
N ALA A 108 12.89 6.28 -12.08
CA ALA A 108 12.50 6.82 -13.37
C ALA A 108 12.09 5.72 -14.36
N ILE A 109 12.86 4.62 -14.42
CA ILE A 109 12.54 3.44 -15.25
C ILE A 109 11.15 2.88 -14.90
N PHE A 110 10.88 2.62 -13.63
CA PHE A 110 9.57 2.13 -13.20
C PHE A 110 8.45 3.14 -13.47
N ARG A 111 8.74 4.43 -13.35
CA ARG A 111 7.75 5.48 -13.62
C ARG A 111 7.31 5.48 -15.07
N GLU A 112 8.25 5.41 -16.00
CA GLU A 112 7.98 5.37 -17.44
C GLU A 112 7.06 4.20 -17.79
N VAL A 113 7.39 3.00 -17.29
CA VAL A 113 6.59 1.78 -17.47
C VAL A 113 5.21 1.94 -16.81
N TRP A 114 5.15 2.49 -15.60
CA TRP A 114 3.89 2.72 -14.88
C TRP A 114 2.95 3.66 -15.63
N GLU A 115 3.49 4.72 -16.22
CA GLU A 115 2.73 5.67 -17.03
C GLU A 115 2.15 4.97 -18.27
N ARG A 116 2.94 4.15 -18.98
CA ARG A 116 2.47 3.35 -20.13
C ARG A 116 1.34 2.40 -19.77
N VAL A 117 1.52 1.53 -18.79
CA VAL A 117 0.50 0.53 -18.45
C VAL A 117 -0.78 1.17 -17.90
N LYS A 118 -0.64 2.30 -17.19
CA LYS A 118 -1.79 3.05 -16.65
C LYS A 118 -2.58 3.76 -17.74
N SER A 119 -1.94 4.18 -18.84
CA SER A 119 -2.60 4.88 -19.94
C SER A 119 -3.25 3.94 -20.97
N ARG A 120 -3.11 2.62 -20.84
CA ARG A 120 -3.73 1.68 -21.77
C ARG A 120 -5.25 1.73 -21.66
N GLU A 121 -5.91 1.89 -22.80
CA GLU A 121 -7.36 1.98 -22.90
C GLU A 121 -8.02 0.67 -22.45
N ARG A 122 -7.46 -0.47 -22.88
CA ARG A 122 -7.97 -1.80 -22.54
C ARG A 122 -8.00 -2.06 -21.03
N TYR A 123 -6.95 -1.68 -20.30
CA TYR A 123 -6.97 -1.70 -18.84
C TYR A 123 -8.11 -0.87 -18.23
N ALA A 124 -8.41 0.30 -18.79
CA ALA A 124 -9.50 1.13 -18.31
C ALA A 124 -10.87 0.50 -18.57
N GLU A 125 -11.03 -0.25 -19.67
CA GLU A 125 -12.23 -1.06 -19.96
C GLU A 125 -12.40 -2.20 -18.97
N LEU A 126 -11.36 -3.04 -18.82
CA LEU A 126 -11.35 -4.17 -17.89
C LEU A 126 -11.68 -3.73 -16.45
N LYS A 127 -11.17 -2.56 -16.05
CA LYS A 127 -11.49 -1.97 -14.75
C LYS A 127 -12.98 -1.67 -14.61
N LYS A 128 -13.60 -1.05 -15.62
CA LYS A 128 -15.03 -0.71 -15.60
C LYS A 128 -15.89 -1.97 -15.57
N GLU A 129 -15.52 -2.98 -16.34
CA GLU A 129 -16.19 -4.29 -16.36
C GLU A 129 -16.14 -4.94 -14.98
N TRP A 130 -14.95 -5.01 -14.38
CA TRP A 130 -14.77 -5.54 -13.02
C TRP A 130 -15.59 -4.79 -11.97
N GLU A 131 -15.62 -3.45 -12.02
CA GLU A 131 -16.42 -2.64 -11.10
C GLU A 131 -17.93 -2.89 -11.26
N ARG A 132 -18.41 -3.06 -12.49
CA ARG A 132 -19.81 -3.43 -12.79
C ARG A 132 -20.15 -4.81 -12.23
N GLU A 133 -19.37 -5.82 -12.59
CA GLU A 133 -19.58 -7.21 -12.14
C GLU A 133 -19.52 -7.32 -10.63
N LYS A 134 -18.57 -6.64 -9.99
CA LYS A 134 -18.46 -6.63 -8.54
C LYS A 134 -19.69 -5.97 -7.89
N LYS A 135 -20.20 -4.88 -8.47
CA LYS A 135 -21.41 -4.23 -7.98
C LYS A 135 -22.63 -5.15 -8.08
N GLU A 136 -22.77 -5.88 -9.18
CA GLU A 136 -23.83 -6.88 -9.38
C GLU A 136 -23.68 -8.05 -8.40
N TRP A 137 -22.46 -8.56 -8.24
CA TRP A 137 -22.17 -9.63 -7.27
C TRP A 137 -22.54 -9.22 -5.84
N LEU A 138 -22.20 -8.00 -5.42
CA LEU A 138 -22.55 -7.47 -4.10
C LEU A 138 -24.05 -7.27 -3.89
N LYS A 139 -24.81 -6.98 -4.95
CA LYS A 139 -26.29 -6.90 -4.86
C LYS A 139 -26.91 -8.28 -4.64
N ASN A 140 -26.36 -9.30 -5.28
CA ASN A 140 -26.88 -10.67 -5.22
C ASN A 140 -26.35 -11.46 -4.01
N HIS A 141 -25.29 -10.95 -3.37
CA HIS A 141 -24.71 -11.51 -2.14
C HIS A 141 -24.64 -10.38 -1.09
N PRO A 142 -25.79 -9.89 -0.60
CA PRO A 142 -25.80 -8.95 0.51
C PRO A 142 -25.04 -9.58 1.68
N LYS A 143 -24.28 -8.76 2.41
CA LYS A 143 -23.59 -9.25 3.60
C LYS A 143 -24.64 -9.81 4.55
N GLU A 144 -24.60 -11.11 4.82
CA GLU A 144 -25.22 -11.67 6.02
C GLU A 144 -24.65 -10.87 7.20
N GLU A 145 -25.54 -10.35 8.06
CA GLU A 145 -25.12 -9.78 9.33
C GLU A 145 -24.30 -10.86 10.03
N GLU A 146 -23.04 -10.55 10.37
CA GLU A 146 -22.20 -11.43 11.18
C GLU A 146 -22.95 -11.67 12.49
N SER A 147 -23.64 -12.81 12.60
CA SER A 147 -24.25 -13.25 13.84
C SER A 147 -23.14 -13.41 14.86
N GLU A 148 -23.34 -12.77 16.00
CA GLU A 148 -22.45 -12.76 17.15
C GLU A 148 -21.93 -14.17 17.50
N GLY A 149 -20.61 -14.28 17.62
CA GLY A 149 -19.93 -15.12 18.61
C GLY A 149 -20.04 -16.64 18.47
N GLU A 150 -18.96 -17.25 17.97
CA GLU A 150 -18.42 -18.42 18.65
C GLU A 150 -16.93 -18.18 18.93
N ASP A 151 -16.64 -17.76 20.16
CA ASP A 151 -15.32 -17.87 20.76
C ASP A 151 -14.90 -19.35 20.74
N VAL A 152 -14.09 -19.74 19.76
CA VAL A 152 -13.44 -21.06 19.74
C VAL A 152 -12.38 -21.08 20.83
N LYS A 153 -12.80 -21.49 22.03
CA LYS A 153 -11.95 -21.86 23.15
C LYS A 153 -11.20 -23.15 22.78
N TRP A 154 -9.91 -23.04 22.50
CA TRP A 154 -9.03 -24.20 22.34
C TRP A 154 -8.63 -24.72 23.73
N GLU A 155 -9.22 -25.84 24.17
CA GLU A 155 -8.78 -26.57 25.36
C GLU A 155 -8.23 -27.96 25.02
N GLY A 156 -7.00 -28.22 25.50
CA GLY A 156 -6.38 -29.54 25.73
C GLY A 156 -5.75 -30.20 24.50
N GLY A 157 -4.56 -30.80 24.53
CA GLY A 157 -3.54 -31.10 25.54
C GLY A 157 -2.27 -31.47 24.74
N GLU A 158 -1.04 -31.42 25.26
CA GLU A 158 -0.56 -32.31 26.32
C GLU A 158 0.69 -31.71 26.99
N ALA A 159 0.83 -31.99 28.28
CA ALA A 159 1.79 -31.42 29.21
C ALA A 159 3.05 -32.29 29.36
N VAL A 160 4.21 -31.67 29.61
CA VAL A 160 5.27 -32.27 30.45
C VAL A 160 5.73 -31.27 31.51
N LYS A 161 5.79 -31.84 32.72
CA LYS A 161 5.89 -31.37 34.10
C LYS A 161 7.19 -30.65 34.49
N VAL A 162 7.09 -29.54 35.24
CA VAL A 162 8.09 -29.10 36.25
C VAL A 162 7.33 -28.42 37.41
N GLU A 163 7.42 -29.02 38.61
CA GLU A 163 6.99 -28.53 39.95
C GLU A 163 8.03 -27.51 40.48
N GLU A 164 7.84 -26.61 41.45
CA GLU A 164 6.73 -26.04 42.23
C GLU A 164 7.32 -24.75 42.86
N GLY A 165 6.47 -23.78 43.23
CA GLY A 165 6.88 -22.59 43.99
C GLY A 165 5.76 -21.56 44.13
N GLU A 166 4.99 -21.68 45.21
CA GLU A 166 4.01 -20.73 45.76
C GLU A 166 4.62 -19.30 45.93
N GLU A 167 3.93 -18.16 46.04
CA GLU A 167 2.61 -17.86 46.61
C GLU A 167 2.17 -16.41 46.24
N GLN A 168 0.85 -16.24 46.03
CA GLN A 168 -0.06 -15.11 46.31
C GLN A 168 0.05 -13.68 45.68
N LYS A 169 -1.10 -13.27 45.13
CA LYS A 169 -1.52 -11.92 44.69
C LYS A 169 -2.05 -11.08 45.87
N PRO A 170 -2.26 -9.76 45.66
CA PRO A 170 -3.67 -9.34 45.67
C PRO A 170 -4.08 -8.37 44.54
N VAL A 171 -5.40 -8.41 44.31
CA VAL A 171 -6.27 -7.62 43.46
C VAL A 171 -6.32 -6.13 43.79
N THR A 172 -6.53 -5.25 42.79
CA THR A 172 -7.66 -4.30 42.79
C THR A 172 -7.99 -3.81 41.38
N ALA A 173 -9.28 -3.86 41.06
CA ALA A 173 -9.90 -3.24 39.91
C ALA A 173 -10.07 -1.73 40.12
N LYS A 174 -9.93 -0.94 39.05
CA LYS A 174 -10.60 0.37 38.98
C LYS A 174 -10.95 0.73 37.53
N LYS A 175 -12.25 0.62 37.23
CA LYS A 175 -12.93 1.40 36.19
C LYS A 175 -12.57 2.88 36.35
N ARG A 176 -12.24 3.56 35.26
CA ARG A 176 -12.50 5.00 35.15
C ARG A 176 -13.09 5.35 33.80
N ALA A 177 -14.22 6.04 33.92
CA ALA A 177 -15.08 6.53 32.87
C ALA A 177 -14.47 7.73 32.14
N ARG A 178 -15.10 8.00 31.00
CA ARG A 178 -14.92 9.11 30.05
C ARG A 178 -14.66 10.47 30.71
N SER A 179 -13.77 11.25 30.11
CA SER A 179 -13.93 12.71 30.08
C SER A 179 -13.75 13.23 28.65
N ARG A 180 -14.76 14.03 28.27
CA ARG A 180 -14.96 14.77 27.03
C ARG A 180 -14.04 15.99 27.06
N ALA A 181 -13.09 16.09 26.14
CA ALA A 181 -12.31 17.31 25.96
C ALA A 181 -13.04 18.25 24.98
N GLU A 182 -13.29 19.46 25.45
CA GLU A 182 -13.90 20.57 24.72
C GLU A 182 -13.11 20.91 23.44
N LYS A 183 -13.85 21.12 22.34
CA LYS A 183 -13.32 21.76 21.15
C LYS A 183 -13.19 23.26 21.43
N GLY A 184 -11.98 23.69 21.72
CA GLY A 184 -11.59 25.10 21.63
C GLY A 184 -11.69 25.58 20.18
N ASP A 185 -12.32 26.74 20.04
CA ASP A 185 -12.57 27.48 18.81
C ASP A 185 -11.24 27.80 18.08
N LYS A 186 -11.17 27.56 16.77
CA LYS A 186 -10.04 27.96 15.93
C LYS A 186 -10.54 28.97 14.89
N PRO A 187 -9.97 30.19 14.86
CA PRO A 187 -10.45 31.22 13.95
C PRO A 187 -10.12 30.91 12.48
N ALA A 188 -11.08 31.23 11.63
CA ALA A 188 -11.05 31.05 10.18
C ALA A 188 -9.89 31.82 9.51
N SER A 189 -9.05 31.09 8.80
CA SER A 189 -8.04 31.65 7.89
C SER A 189 -8.73 32.28 6.67
N LYS A 190 -8.66 33.61 6.57
CA LYS A 190 -9.05 34.36 5.37
C LYS A 190 -8.04 34.07 4.25
N ARG A 191 -8.50 33.40 3.18
CA ARG A 191 -7.80 33.41 1.88
C ARG A 191 -8.12 34.73 1.18
N SER A 192 -7.13 35.62 1.09
CA SER A 192 -7.18 36.76 0.17
C SER A 192 -6.97 36.26 -1.26
N ARG A 193 -7.88 36.68 -2.15
CA ARG A 193 -7.88 36.41 -3.59
C ARG A 193 -7.11 37.54 -4.25
N VAL A 194 -5.89 37.28 -4.72
CA VAL A 194 -5.14 38.25 -5.54
C VAL A 194 -5.78 38.26 -6.93
N LYS A 195 -6.32 39.42 -7.33
CA LYS A 195 -6.73 39.72 -8.70
C LYS A 195 -5.48 39.78 -9.58
N LYS A 196 -5.55 39.14 -10.74
CA LYS A 196 -4.62 39.28 -11.85
C LYS A 196 -5.12 40.49 -12.64
N GLU A 197 -4.37 41.58 -12.64
CA GLU A 197 -4.58 42.69 -13.59
C GLU A 197 -3.93 42.29 -14.91
N GLU A 198 -4.74 42.38 -15.97
CA GLU A 198 -4.33 42.41 -17.36
C GLU A 198 -3.92 43.86 -17.66
N ASP A 199 -2.71 44.05 -18.18
CA ASP A 199 -2.39 45.26 -18.93
C ASP A 199 -2.02 44.86 -20.36
N ALA A 200 -2.81 45.42 -21.27
CA ALA A 200 -2.65 45.43 -22.71
C ALA A 200 -2.12 46.81 -23.12
N SER A 201 -1.30 46.81 -24.19
CA SER A 201 -0.84 47.97 -24.98
C SER A 201 0.22 48.84 -24.30
N ASP A 202 1.32 49.24 -24.94
CA ASP A 202 1.62 49.55 -26.35
C ASP A 202 3.09 49.20 -26.66
#